data_AF-A0A2G2X2E8-F1
#
_entry.id   AF-A0A2G2X2E8-F1
#
_cell.length_a   1.000
_cell.length_b   1.000
_cell.length_c   1.000
_cell.angle_alpha   90.00
_cell.angle_beta   90.00
_cell.angle_gamma   90.00
#
_symmetry.space_group_name_H-M   'P 1'
#
loop_
_entity.id
_entity.type
_entity.pdbx_description
1 polymer ?
#
loop_
_entity_poly.entity_id
_entity_poly.type
_entity_poly.pdbx_seq_one_letter_code
_entity_poly.pdbx_strand_id
1 'polypeptide(L)' 'MDELFIHALHGLPAEYDTITIALRARETPVTFEEFYEKLLDFEQNLVRSSSSTTVPITTNFAAKPS' A
#
# COMPACT_ATOMS: atom_id res chain seq x y z
N MET A 1 -8.00 8.91 20.71
CA MET A 1 -7.14 7.90 20.05
C MET A 1 -6.60 7.02 21.14
N ASP A 2 -6.77 5.70 21.04
CA ASP A 2 -6.32 4.77 22.06
C ASP A 2 -4.79 4.69 22.07
N GLU A 3 -4.18 4.58 23.26
CA GLU A 3 -2.72 4.43 23.43
C GLU A 3 -2.16 3.23 22.64
N LEU A 4 -2.93 2.14 22.56
CA LEU A 4 -2.58 0.96 21.77
C LEU A 4 -2.46 1.28 20.27
N PHE A 5 -3.32 2.16 19.75
CA PHE A 5 -3.30 2.57 18.35
C PHE A 5 -2.08 3.43 18.04
N ILE A 6 -1.77 4.38 18.93
CA ILE A 6 -0.58 5.23 18.80
C ILE A 6 0.69 4.36 18.86
N HIS A 7 0.74 3.41 19.80
CA HIS A 7 1.85 2.47 19.93
C HIS A 7 2.01 1.60 18.68
N ALA A 8 0.92 1.07 18.12
CA ALA A 8 0.96 0.28 16.90
C ALA A 8 1.47 1.11 15.71
N LEU A 9 1.02 2.36 15.56
CA LEU A 9 1.48 3.26 14.49
C LEU A 9 2.99 3.58 14.60
N HIS A 10 3.51 3.76 15.81
CA HIS A 10 4.95 4.02 16.01
C HIS A 10 5.84 2.84 15.67
N GLY A 11 5.30 1.61 15.67
CA GLY A 11 6.02 0.40 15.29
C GLY A 11 6.05 0.14 13.78
N LEU A 12 5.34 0.94 12.96
CA LEU A 12 5.25 0.70 11.53
C LEU A 12 6.48 1.22 10.77
N PRO A 13 6.95 0.50 9.74
CA PRO A 13 7.98 0.97 8.82
C PRO A 13 7.58 2.22 8.03
N ALA A 14 8.57 2.94 7.48
CA ALA A 14 8.34 4.21 6.75
C ALA A 14 7.46 4.05 5.50
N GLU A 15 7.42 2.86 4.91
CA GLU A 15 6.55 2.51 3.78
C GLU A 15 5.05 2.67 4.12
N TYR A 16 4.71 2.62 5.41
CA TYR A 16 3.35 2.77 5.94
C TYR A 16 3.04 4.21 6.38
N ASP A 17 3.92 5.19 6.14
CA ASP A 17 3.68 6.59 6.52
C ASP A 17 2.40 7.15 5.89
N THR A 18 2.11 6.76 4.65
CA THR A 18 0.91 7.22 3.93
C THR A 18 -0.36 6.81 4.65
N ILE A 19 -0.47 5.54 5.06
CA ILE A 19 -1.64 5.05 5.80
C ILE A 19 -1.65 5.58 7.24
N THR A 20 -0.49 5.72 7.88
CA THR A 20 -0.36 6.28 9.24
C THR A 20 -0.84 7.73 9.32
N ILE A 21 -0.46 8.57 8.35
CA ILE A 21 -0.91 9.96 8.24
C ILE A 21 -2.41 10.00 7.96
N ALA A 22 -2.90 9.20 7.01
CA ALA A 22 -4.33 9.15 6.67
C ALA A 22 -5.20 8.72 7.86
N LEU A 23 -4.73 7.75 8.64
CA LEU A 23 -5.41 7.29 9.85
C LEU A 23 -5.40 8.34 10.96
N ARG A 24 -4.28 9.05 11.15
CA ARG A 24 -4.17 10.15 12.13
C ARG A 24 -5.03 11.36 11.76
N ALA A 25 -5.27 11.60 10.47
CA ALA A 25 -6.11 12.68 9.98
C ALA A 25 -7.62 12.39 10.10
N ARG A 26 -8.03 11.15 10.40
CA ARG A 26 -9.45 10.84 10.62
C ARG A 26 -9.93 11.46 11.94
N GLU A 27 -11.00 12.23 11.87
CA GLU A 27 -11.69 12.77 13.06
C GLU A 27 -12.55 11.71 13.78
N THR A 28 -12.82 10.57 13.12
CA THR A 28 -13.60 9.46 13.68
C THR A 28 -12.70 8.43 14.35
N PRO A 29 -13.04 7.95 15.56
CA PRO A 29 -12.32 6.84 16.18
C PRO A 29 -12.42 5.59 15.29
N VAL A 30 -11.30 4.87 15.20
CA VAL A 30 -11.16 3.61 14.47
C VAL A 30 -11.02 2.49 15.47
N THR A 31 -11.78 1.42 15.28
CA THR A 31 -11.61 0.21 16.09
C THR A 31 -10.34 -0.52 15.69
N PHE A 32 -9.78 -1.31 16.60
CA PHE A 32 -8.57 -2.09 16.31
C PHE A 32 -8.76 -3.06 15.14
N GLU A 33 -9.95 -3.62 14.97
CA GLU A 33 -10.28 -4.54 13.88
C GLU A 33 -10.31 -3.82 12.53
N GLU A 34 -10.95 -2.66 12.44
CA GLU A 34 -10.90 -1.83 11.23
C GLU A 34 -9.49 -1.34 10.91
N PHE A 35 -8.66 -1.08 11.92
CA PHE A 35 -7.26 -0.72 11.73
C PHE A 35 -6.48 -1.86 11.09
N TYR A 36 -6.65 -3.07 11.62
CA TYR A 36 -6.01 -4.28 11.11
C TYR A 36 -6.41 -4.55 9.64
N GLU A 37 -7.70 -4.50 9.33
CA GLU A 37 -8.20 -4.67 7.95
C GLU A 37 -7.59 -3.64 6.98
N LYS A 38 -7.50 -2.38 7.40
CA LYS A 38 -6.91 -1.32 6.58
C LYS A 38 -5.41 -1.51 6.33
N LEU A 39 -4.68 -2.00 7.33
CA LEU A 39 -3.27 -2.33 7.16
C LEU A 39 -3.09 -3.50 6.19
N LEU A 40 -3.94 -4.53 6.30
CA LEU A 40 -3.91 -5.69 5.41
C LEU A 40 -4.17 -5.30 3.96
N ASP A 41 -5.19 -4.47 3.71
CA ASP A 41 -5.48 -3.93 2.39
C ASP A 41 -4.31 -3.09 1.84
N PHE A 42 -3.70 -2.27 2.68
CA PHE A 42 -2.56 -1.45 2.28
C PHE A 42 -1.35 -2.32 1.89
N GLU A 43 -1.05 -3.36 2.67
CA GLU A 43 0.04 -4.29 2.39
C GLU A 43 -0.18 -5.05 1.07
N GLN A 44 -1.39 -5.53 0.80
CA GLN A 44 -1.72 -6.18 -0.48
C GLN A 44 -1.48 -5.23 -1.67
N ASN A 45 -1.83 -3.95 -1.52
CA ASN A 45 -1.58 -2.94 -2.54
C ASN A 45 -0.08 -2.66 -2.69
N LEU A 46 0.66 -2.57 -1.57
CA LEU A 46 2.11 -2.35 -1.58
C LEU A 46 2.86 -3.48 -2.29
N VAL A 47 2.46 -4.74 -2.07
CA VAL A 47 3.02 -5.93 -2.74
C VAL A 47 2.70 -5.93 -4.24
N ARG A 48 1.50 -5.50 -4.65
CA ARG A 48 1.16 -5.35 -6.08
C ARG A 48 1.97 -4.25 -6.76
N SER A 49 2.18 -3.13 -6.08
CA SER A 49 2.97 -2.02 -6.60
C SER A 49 4.45 -2.38 -6.76
N SER A 50 5.02 -3.15 -5.82
CA SER A 50 6.41 -3.61 -5.91
C SER A 50 6.62 -4.71 -6.96
N SER A 51 5.60 -5.52 -7.25
CA SER A 51 5.65 -6.57 -8.26
C SER A 51 5.32 -6.09 -9.68
N SER A 52 4.95 -4.81 -9.86
CA SER A 52 4.79 -4.19 -11.18
C SER A 52 6.17 -3.91 -11.83
N THR A 53 6.91 -4.98 -12.08
CA THR A 53 7.99 -4.96 -13.06
C THR A 53 7.33 -4.74 -14.41
N THR A 54 7.54 -3.56 -14.99
CA THR A 54 7.17 -3.30 -16.38
C THR A 54 7.94 -4.28 -17.27
N VAL A 55 7.28 -5.36 -17.68
CA VAL A 55 7.86 -6.27 -18.67
C VAL A 55 7.93 -5.53 -20.00
N PRO A 56 9.11 -5.42 -20.64
CA PRO A 56 9.21 -4.75 -21.94
C PRO A 56 8.42 -5.55 -22.96
N ILE A 57 7.35 -4.95 -23.50
CA ILE A 57 6.62 -5.50 -24.65
C ILE A 57 7.50 -5.30 -25.88
N THR A 58 8.13 -6.37 -26.37
CA THR A 58 8.90 -6.34 -27.61
C THR A 58 7.95 -6.62 -28.80
N THR A 59 7.75 -5.63 -29.66
CA THR A 59 7.02 -5.83 -30.93
C THR A 59 7.96 -6.37 -31.99
N ASN A 60 7.70 -7.58 -32.50
CA ASN A 60 8.33 -8.11 -33.72
C ASN A 60 7.86 -7.26 -34.92
N PHE A 61 8.80 -6.59 -35.60
CA PHE A 61 8.54 -5.94 -36.88
C PHE A 61 8.82 -6.92 -38.02
N ALA A 62 7.78 -7.55 -38.56
CA ALA A 62 7.87 -8.40 -39.74
C ALA A 62 7.74 -7.53 -41.00
N ALA A 63 8.87 -7.12 -41.58
CA ALA A 63 8.90 -6.48 -42.90
C ALA A 63 8.68 -7.54 -43.99
N LYS A 64 7.61 -7.41 -44.78
CA LYS A 64 7.35 -8.26 -45.94
C LYS A 64 8.28 -7.83 -47.10
N PRO A 65 9.14 -8.72 -47.65
CA PRO A 65 9.97 -8.37 -48.80
C PRO A 65 9.09 -8.17 -50.06
N SER A 66 9.46 -7.16 -50.86
CA SER A 66 8.83 -6.79 -52.14
C SER A 66 9.36 -7.61 -53.31
#